data_AF-A0A918S409-F1
#
_entry.id   AF-A0A918S409-F1
#
_cell.length_a   1.000
_cell.length_b   1.000
_cell.length_c   1.000
_cell.angle_alpha   90.00
_cell.angle_beta   90.00
_cell.angle_gamma   90.00
#
_symmetry.space_group_name_H-M   'P 1'
#
loop_
_entity.id
_entity.type
_entity.pdbx_description
1 polymer ?
#
loop_
_entity_poly.entity_id
_entity_poly.type
_entity_poly.pdbx_seq_one_letter_code
_entity_poly.pdbx_strand_id
1 'polypeptide(L)'
;MNIPSFPTDNLYKFLAISGTLIVISILAFGYQTLYELETKMAVNKGDIAIIDQTIERIKNKEKVSDEELEKIYSLSLDSLRISTINNELALVNQKFFARTTGGMILGLILMLVGFSLWYSRVQVYQDIVLAKKISSKPDDT
;
A
#
# COMPACT_ATOMS: atom_id res chain seq x y z
N MET A 1 -2.60 -36.62 32.67
CA MET A 1 -3.54 -35.51 32.37
C MET A 1 -3.72 -35.45 30.87
N ASN A 2 -4.94 -35.68 30.37
CA ASN A 2 -5.27 -35.42 28.96
C ASN A 2 -5.45 -33.91 28.81
N ILE A 3 -4.45 -33.22 28.27
CA ILE A 3 -4.62 -31.83 27.86
C ILE A 3 -5.55 -31.85 26.63
N PRO A 4 -6.70 -31.15 26.65
CA PRO A 4 -7.56 -31.07 25.47
C PRO A 4 -6.76 -30.50 24.31
N SER A 5 -6.68 -31.23 23.20
CA SER A 5 -6.05 -30.69 21.98
C SER A 5 -6.94 -29.57 21.46
N PHE A 6 -6.45 -28.34 21.48
CA PHE A 6 -7.13 -27.23 20.81
C PHE A 6 -7.40 -27.60 19.35
N PRO A 7 -8.53 -27.16 18.76
CA PRO A 7 -8.79 -27.39 17.34
C PRO A 7 -7.79 -26.58 16.49
N THR A 8 -6.62 -27.16 16.24
CA THR A 8 -5.48 -26.52 15.54
C THR A 8 -5.79 -26.21 14.07
N ASP A 9 -6.81 -26.86 13.50
CA ASP A 9 -7.27 -26.59 12.13
C ASP A 9 -7.79 -25.15 11.96
N ASN A 10 -8.55 -24.66 12.95
CA ASN A 10 -9.09 -23.31 12.90
C ASN A 10 -8.00 -22.25 12.97
N LEU A 11 -6.88 -22.55 13.65
CA LEU A 11 -5.75 -21.63 13.77
C LEU A 11 -5.01 -21.45 12.43
N TYR A 12 -4.74 -22.54 11.70
CA TYR A 12 -4.02 -22.45 10.43
C TYR A 12 -4.85 -21.75 9.36
N LYS A 13 -6.14 -22.06 9.29
CA LYS A 13 -7.10 -21.36 8.40
C LYS A 13 -7.20 -19.88 8.74
N PHE A 14 -7.29 -19.54 10.02
CA PHE A 14 -7.31 -18.14 10.46
C PHE A 14 -6.03 -17.40 10.03
N LEU A 15 -4.86 -18.02 10.21
CA LEU A 15 -3.58 -17.43 9.82
C LEU A 15 -3.52 -17.16 8.30
N ALA A 16 -3.93 -18.15 7.50
CA ALA A 16 -3.94 -18.06 6.04
C ALA A 16 -4.88 -16.94 5.56
N ILE A 17 -6.13 -16.96 6.05
CA ILE A 17 -7.15 -15.97 5.67
C ILE A 17 -6.77 -14.57 6.15
N SER A 18 -6.24 -14.43 7.37
CA SER A 18 -5.79 -13.13 7.88
C SER A 18 -4.65 -12.57 7.04
N GLY A 19 -3.67 -13.39 6.67
CA GLY A 19 -2.58 -12.98 5.78
C GLY A 19 -3.10 -12.52 4.41
N THR A 20 -4.01 -13.28 3.81
CA THR A 20 -4.67 -12.92 2.54
C THR A 20 -5.43 -11.60 2.65
N LEU A 21 -6.22 -11.41 3.70
CA LEU A 21 -6.97 -10.17 3.92
C LEU A 21 -6.06 -8.95 4.10
N ILE A 22 -4.93 -9.10 4.81
CA ILE A 22 -3.93 -8.04 4.95
C ILE A 22 -3.38 -7.64 3.59
N VAL A 23 -2.97 -8.62 2.77
CA VAL A 23 -2.40 -8.35 1.44
C VAL A 23 -3.43 -7.65 0.55
N ILE A 24 -4.67 -8.16 0.48
CA ILE A 24 -5.73 -7.55 -0.32
C ILE A 24 -6.03 -6.13 0.15
N SER A 25 -6.11 -5.90 1.46
CA SER A 25 -6.37 -4.57 2.01
C SER A 25 -5.25 -3.59 1.67
N ILE A 26 -3.99 -4.01 1.80
CA ILE A 26 -2.84 -3.17 1.43
C ILE A 26 -2.85 -2.85 -0.06
N LEU A 27 -3.17 -3.80 -0.93
CA LEU A 27 -3.26 -3.55 -2.37
C LEU A 27 -4.38 -2.57 -2.71
N ALA A 28 -5.57 -2.76 -2.13
CA ALA A 28 -6.73 -1.91 -2.40
C ALA A 28 -6.52 -0.47 -1.91
N PHE A 29 -6.19 -0.28 -0.63
CA PHE A 29 -6.04 1.05 -0.02
C PHE A 29 -4.68 1.70 -0.33
N GLY A 30 -3.64 0.88 -0.47
CA GLY A 30 -2.29 1.33 -0.79
C GLY A 30 -2.21 1.99 -2.16
N TYR A 31 -2.84 1.39 -3.16
CA TYR A 31 -2.89 1.94 -4.51
C TYR A 31 -3.59 3.29 -4.56
N GLN A 32 -4.77 3.40 -3.94
CA GLN A 32 -5.53 4.66 -3.92
C GLN A 32 -4.73 5.80 -3.27
N THR A 33 -4.12 5.53 -2.11
CA THR A 33 -3.35 6.55 -1.38
C THR A 33 -2.11 7.01 -2.17
N LEU A 34 -1.42 6.08 -2.83
CA LEU A 34 -0.25 6.40 -3.66
C LEU A 34 -0.64 7.29 -4.84
N TYR A 35 -1.73 6.95 -5.52
CA TYR A 35 -2.26 7.72 -6.64
C TYR A 35 -2.64 9.15 -6.24
N GLU A 36 -3.31 9.33 -5.09
CA GLU A 36 -3.67 10.65 -4.56
C GLU A 36 -2.44 11.51 -4.24
N LEU A 37 -1.38 10.91 -3.67
CA LEU A 37 -0.13 11.61 -3.38
C LEU A 37 0.60 12.04 -4.66
N GLU A 38 0.71 11.14 -5.64
CA GLU A 38 1.35 11.45 -6.92
C GLU A 38 0.60 12.55 -7.68
N THR A 39 -0.73 12.49 -7.68
CA THR A 39 -1.58 13.51 -8.32
C THR A 39 -1.37 14.89 -7.67
N LYS A 40 -1.35 14.97 -6.34
CA LYS A 40 -1.09 16.23 -5.62
C LYS A 40 0.29 16.80 -5.94
N MET A 41 1.32 15.95 -5.95
CA MET A 41 2.68 16.37 -6.32
C MET A 41 2.76 16.84 -7.76
N ALA A 42 2.05 16.19 -8.69
CA ALA A 42 2.01 16.58 -10.10
C ALA A 42 1.34 17.95 -10.29
N VAL A 43 0.20 18.20 -9.63
CA VAL A 43 -0.48 19.50 -9.66
C VAL A 43 0.43 20.59 -9.12
N ASN A 44 1.00 20.39 -7.93
CA ASN A 44 1.91 21.36 -7.30
C ASN A 44 3.14 21.68 -8.19
N LYS A 45 3.69 20.69 -8.91
CA LYS A 45 4.77 20.92 -9.87
C LYS A 45 4.32 21.76 -11.07
N GLY A 46 3.09 21.53 -11.54
CA GLY A 46 2.47 22.37 -12.57
C GLY A 46 2.31 23.81 -12.11
N ASP A 47 1.84 24.04 -10.88
CA ASP A 47 1.68 25.38 -10.31
C ASP A 47 3.01 26.12 -10.19
N ILE A 48 4.06 25.45 -9.71
CA ILE A 48 5.41 26.02 -9.67
C ILE A 48 5.88 26.42 -11.08
N ALA A 49 5.69 25.56 -12.07
CA ALA A 49 6.10 25.87 -13.45
C ALA A 49 5.37 27.09 -14.03
N ILE A 50 4.07 27.25 -13.73
CA ILE A 50 3.29 28.43 -14.12
C ILE A 50 3.80 29.69 -13.42
N ILE A 51 4.10 29.60 -12.12
CA ILE A 51 4.67 30.69 -11.33
C ILE A 51 6.02 31.13 -11.90
N ASP A 52 6.92 30.18 -12.16
CA ASP A 52 8.26 30.44 -12.69
C ASP A 52 8.17 31.11 -14.07
N GLN A 53 7.30 30.62 -14.95
CA GLN A 53 7.06 31.24 -16.26
C GLN A 53 6.50 32.67 -16.12
N THR A 54 5.64 32.90 -15.13
CA THR A 54 5.08 34.24 -14.87
C THR A 54 6.16 35.20 -14.40
N ILE A 55 7.03 34.75 -13.49
CA ILE A 55 8.19 35.53 -13.02
C ILE A 55 9.11 35.87 -14.19
N GLU A 56 9.41 34.91 -15.06
CA GLU A 56 10.27 35.12 -16.23
C GLU A 56 9.68 36.14 -17.21
N ARG A 57 8.37 36.05 -17.49
CA ARG A 57 7.67 37.01 -18.35
C ARG A 57 7.72 38.44 -17.81
N ILE A 58 7.61 38.62 -16.48
CA ILE A 58 7.70 39.93 -15.85
C ILE A 58 9.16 40.43 -15.91
N LYS A 59 10.14 39.58 -15.60
CA LYS A 59 11.57 39.94 -15.65
C LYS A 59 12.06 40.34 -17.04
N ASN A 60 11.47 39.77 -18.09
CA ASN A 60 11.82 40.09 -19.48
C ASN A 60 11.25 41.42 -19.99
N LYS A 61 10.48 42.16 -19.17
CA LYS A 61 10.05 43.52 -19.53
C LYS A 61 11.23 44.49 -19.46
N GLU A 62 11.31 45.41 -20.42
CA GLU A 62 12.37 46.43 -20.49
C GLU A 62 12.43 47.31 -19.22
N LYS A 63 11.27 47.57 -18.61
CA LYS A 63 11.14 48.20 -17.31
C LYS A 63 10.14 47.42 -16.47
N VAL A 64 10.59 46.96 -15.32
CA VAL A 64 9.76 46.31 -14.30
C VAL A 64 9.32 47.37 -13.30
N SER A 65 8.02 47.50 -13.04
CA SER A 65 7.53 48.45 -12.02
C SER A 65 7.78 47.93 -10.61
N ASP A 66 7.75 48.79 -9.60
CA ASP A 66 7.89 48.38 -8.19
C ASP A 66 6.77 47.41 -7.76
N GLU A 67 5.54 47.60 -8.26
CA GLU A 67 4.41 46.68 -8.03
C GLU A 67 4.68 45.29 -8.63
N GLU A 68 5.31 45.23 -9.81
CA GLU A 68 5.69 43.98 -10.44
C GLU A 68 6.83 43.27 -9.70
N LEU A 69 7.76 44.03 -9.10
CA LEU A 69 8.78 43.47 -8.22
C LEU A 69 8.18 42.85 -6.96
N GLU A 70 7.21 43.53 -6.34
CA GLU A 70 6.46 42.99 -5.18
C GLU A 70 5.68 41.73 -5.57
N LYS A 71 5.08 41.71 -6.76
CA LYS A 71 4.43 40.53 -7.31
C LYS A 71 5.40 39.37 -7.54
N ILE A 72 6.59 39.62 -8.10
CA ILE A 72 7.63 38.57 -8.26
C ILE A 72 8.02 38.01 -6.90
N TYR A 73 8.21 38.87 -5.90
CA TYR A 73 8.60 38.45 -4.57
C TYR A 73 7.54 37.55 -3.91
N SER A 74 6.27 37.95 -3.94
CA SER A 74 5.16 37.14 -3.41
C SER A 74 5.04 35.79 -4.13
N LEU A 75 5.10 35.79 -5.47
CA LEU A 75 5.08 34.56 -6.27
C LEU A 75 6.26 33.63 -5.95
N SER A 76 7.45 34.20 -5.73
CA SER A 76 8.64 33.43 -5.34
C SER A 76 8.45 32.76 -3.98
N LEU A 77 7.87 33.48 -3.01
CA LEU A 77 7.55 32.91 -1.70
C LEU A 77 6.53 31.77 -1.79
N ASP A 78 5.51 31.91 -2.64
CA ASP A 78 4.51 30.85 -2.84
C ASP A 78 5.11 29.63 -3.52
N SER A 79 5.98 29.79 -4.52
CA SER A 79 6.71 28.67 -5.12
C SER A 79 7.55 27.90 -4.10
N LEU A 80 8.23 28.61 -3.18
CA LEU A 80 9.02 28.01 -2.09
C LEU A 80 8.15 27.24 -1.11
N ARG A 81 6.98 27.77 -0.77
CA ARG A 81 5.99 27.09 0.09
C ARG A 81 5.50 25.80 -0.56
N ILE A 82 5.10 25.85 -1.83
CA ILE A 82 4.64 24.67 -2.58
C ILE A 82 5.77 23.62 -2.68
N SER A 83 7.00 24.06 -2.93
CA SER A 83 8.17 23.17 -2.96
C SER A 83 8.41 22.49 -1.62
N THR A 84 8.28 23.22 -0.51
CA THR A 84 8.39 22.67 0.85
C THR A 84 7.33 21.60 1.10
N ILE A 85 6.07 21.89 0.75
CA ILE A 85 4.96 20.93 0.85
C ILE A 85 5.24 19.68 0.01
N ASN A 86 5.78 19.83 -1.21
CA ASN A 86 6.13 18.69 -2.05
C ASN A 86 7.24 17.81 -1.44
N ASN A 87 8.21 18.41 -0.76
CA ASN A 87 9.24 17.65 -0.04
C ASN A 87 8.63 16.89 1.14
N GLU A 88 7.71 17.51 1.88
CA GLU A 88 6.96 16.83 2.94
C GLU A 88 6.10 15.68 2.40
N LEU A 89 5.39 15.90 1.29
CA LEU A 89 4.60 14.87 0.61
C LEU A 89 5.50 13.71 0.13
N ALA A 90 6.70 14.00 -0.39
CA ALA A 90 7.64 12.97 -0.79
C ALA A 90 8.11 12.12 0.40
N LEU A 91 8.38 12.75 1.55
CA LEU A 91 8.71 12.03 2.79
C LEU A 91 7.54 11.20 3.31
N VAL A 92 6.31 11.74 3.25
CA VAL A 92 5.09 11.00 3.60
C VAL A 92 4.93 9.80 2.67
N ASN A 93 5.12 9.99 1.37
CA ASN A 93 5.04 8.91 0.38
C ASN A 93 6.07 7.82 0.65
N GLN A 94 7.33 8.20 0.93
CA GLN A 94 8.38 7.24 1.27
C GLN A 94 8.05 6.44 2.55
N LYS A 95 7.58 7.12 3.61
CA LYS A 95 7.17 6.46 4.86
C LYS A 95 5.96 5.54 4.65
N PHE A 96 5.00 5.98 3.85
CA PHE A 96 3.83 5.20 3.48
C PHE A 96 4.25 3.93 2.73
N PHE A 97 5.09 4.06 1.70
CA PHE A 97 5.62 2.96 0.92
C PHE A 97 6.39 1.95 1.77
N ALA A 98 7.24 2.41 2.69
CA ALA A 98 7.96 1.53 3.61
C ALA A 98 7.00 0.74 4.51
N ARG A 99 5.97 1.39 5.05
CA ARG A 99 4.95 0.76 5.90
C ARG A 99 4.12 -0.26 5.13
N THR A 100 3.64 0.08 3.94
CA THR A 100 2.83 -0.83 3.12
C THR A 100 3.64 -2.03 2.65
N THR A 101 4.90 -1.83 2.24
CA THR A 101 5.83 -2.91 1.88
C THR A 101 6.06 -3.86 3.06
N GLY A 102 6.33 -3.33 4.26
CA GLY A 102 6.50 -4.15 5.45
C GLY A 102 5.25 -4.95 5.82
N GLY A 103 4.08 -4.32 5.76
CA GLY A 103 2.79 -4.99 5.97
C GLY A 103 2.51 -6.08 4.93
N MET A 104 2.87 -5.84 3.66
CA MET A 104 2.69 -6.81 2.57
C MET A 104 3.58 -8.04 2.77
N ILE A 105 4.85 -7.84 3.14
CA ILE A 105 5.77 -8.94 3.47
C ILE A 105 5.21 -9.76 4.64
N LEU A 106 4.77 -9.10 5.71
CA LEU A 106 4.17 -9.79 6.85
C LEU A 106 2.92 -10.58 6.45
N GLY A 107 2.01 -9.96 5.69
CA GLY A 107 0.79 -10.61 5.20
C GLY A 107 1.10 -11.84 4.34
N LEU A 108 2.09 -11.75 3.44
CA LEU A 108 2.54 -12.88 2.62
C LEU A 108 3.13 -14.01 3.47
N ILE A 109 3.93 -13.69 4.49
CA ILE A 109 4.48 -14.69 5.41
C ILE A 109 3.34 -15.42 6.13
N LEU A 110 2.38 -14.68 6.70
CA LEU A 110 1.24 -15.28 7.40
C LEU A 110 0.38 -16.14 6.46
N MET A 111 0.15 -15.67 5.24
CA MET A 111 -0.57 -16.40 4.21
C MET A 111 0.12 -17.73 3.89
N LEU A 112 1.41 -17.69 3.54
CA LEU A 112 2.18 -18.88 3.15
C LEU A 112 2.34 -19.87 4.30
N VAL A 113 2.66 -19.40 5.50
CA VAL A 113 2.79 -20.25 6.70
C VAL A 113 1.42 -20.86 7.06
N GLY A 114 0.35 -20.07 7.01
CA GLY A 114 -1.01 -20.53 7.28
C GLY A 114 -1.43 -21.66 6.34
N PHE A 115 -1.28 -21.45 5.02
CA PHE A 115 -1.61 -22.49 4.04
C PHE A 115 -0.70 -23.71 4.14
N SER A 116 0.60 -23.53 4.39
CA SER A 116 1.56 -24.64 4.54
C SER A 116 1.23 -25.52 5.75
N LEU A 117 0.93 -24.91 6.90
CA LEU A 117 0.52 -25.63 8.10
C LEU A 117 -0.83 -26.31 7.92
N TRP A 118 -1.80 -25.62 7.33
CA TRP A 118 -3.12 -26.19 7.05
C TRP A 118 -3.02 -27.41 6.13
N TYR A 119 -2.25 -27.30 5.04
CA TYR A 119 -2.07 -28.40 4.10
C TYR A 119 -1.39 -29.61 4.76
N SER A 120 -0.22 -29.39 5.38
CA SER A 120 0.60 -30.47 5.93
C SER A 120 -0.01 -31.14 7.15
N ARG A 121 -0.74 -30.41 8.00
CA ARG A 121 -1.26 -30.92 9.28
C ARG A 121 -2.73 -31.31 9.24
N VAL A 122 -3.50 -30.81 8.29
CA VAL A 122 -4.95 -31.05 8.23
C VAL A 122 -5.32 -31.73 6.92
N GLN A 123 -5.06 -31.08 5.78
CA GLN A 123 -5.55 -31.54 4.48
C GLN A 123 -5.05 -32.95 4.16
N VAL A 124 -3.75 -33.21 4.32
CA VAL A 124 -3.17 -34.55 4.06
C VAL A 124 -3.87 -35.65 4.87
N TYR A 125 -4.18 -35.40 6.14
CA TYR A 125 -4.86 -36.40 6.98
C TYR A 125 -6.32 -36.58 6.58
N GLN A 126 -7.01 -35.49 6.25
CA GLN A 126 -8.39 -35.54 5.77
C GLN A 126 -8.49 -36.33 4.46
N ASP A 127 -7.56 -36.11 3.53
CA ASP A 127 -7.49 -36.81 2.25
C ASP A 127 -7.23 -38.31 2.43
N ILE A 128 -6.31 -38.69 3.33
CA ILE A 128 -6.06 -40.10 3.67
C ILE A 128 -7.32 -40.77 4.25
N VAL A 129 -8.03 -40.09 5.16
CA VAL A 129 -9.27 -40.62 5.76
C VAL A 129 -10.37 -40.75 4.70
N LEU A 130 -10.50 -39.76 3.82
CA LEU A 130 -11.48 -39.78 2.74
C LEU A 130 -11.23 -40.92 1.76
N ALA A 131 -9.96 -41.14 1.37
CA ALA A 131 -9.57 -42.24 0.49
C ALA A 131 -9.93 -43.61 1.07
N LYS A 132 -9.68 -43.83 2.37
CA LYS A 132 -10.07 -45.06 3.06
C LYS A 132 -11.59 -45.28 3.05
N LYS A 133 -12.37 -44.22 3.33
CA LYS A 133 -13.84 -44.29 3.32
C LYS A 133 -14.40 -44.66 1.96
N ILE A 134 -13.82 -44.12 0.88
CA ILE A 134 -14.21 -44.44 -0.49
C ILE A 134 -13.90 -45.92 -0.79
N SER A 135 -12.72 -46.42 -0.40
CA SER A 135 -12.33 -47.82 -0.64
C SER A 135 -13.13 -48.86 0.17
N SER A 136 -13.72 -48.46 1.30
CA SER A 136 -14.48 -49.37 2.17
C SER A 136 -15.98 -49.44 1.86
N LYS A 137 -16.48 -48.56 0.98
CA LYS A 137 -17.89 -48.57 0.61
C LYS A 137 -18.11 -49.73 -0.39
N PRO A 138 -19.03 -50.68 -0.12
CA PRO A 138 -19.37 -51.71 -1.09
C PRO A 138 -19.86 -51.05 -2.39
N ASP A 139 -19.58 -51.67 -3.54
CA ASP A 139 -20.25 -51.32 -4.79
C ASP A 139 -21.74 -51.61 -4.61
N ASP A 140 -22.50 -50.61 -4.18
CA ASP A 140 -23.96 -50.62 -4.23
C ASP A 140 -24.38 -50.51 -5.71
N THR A 141 -24.20 -51.61 -6.45
CA THR A 141 -24.78 -51.86 -7.79
C THR A 141 -25.93 -52.84 -7.69
#